data_AF-A0A0A5GA85-F1
#
_entry.id   AF-A0A0A5GA85-F1
#
_cell.length_a   1.000
_cell.length_b   1.000
_cell.length_c   1.000
_cell.angle_alpha   90.00
_cell.angle_beta   90.00
_cell.angle_gamma   90.00
#
_symmetry.space_group_name_H-M   'P 1'
#
loop_
_entity.id
_entity.type
_entity.pdbx_description
1 polymer ?
#
loop_
_entity_poly.entity_id
_entity_poly.type
_entity_poly.pdbx_seq_one_letter_code
_entity_poly.pdbx_strand_id
1 'polypeptide(L)'
;MWYYEKKLQYPVRVSTCNPQLAKYLMEQYGGADGELSAALRYLNQRYTIPDNVVGLLTDIGTEEFAHLEMIATMIYKLTKDATPDQLEQAGLGAHFSVHDSALFYQNAGGSPWTATYIQAKGDPIVLVNIISVLISLALFSSLLFINPSST
;
A
#
# COMPACT_ATOMS: atom_id res chain seq x y z
N MET A 1 -7.88 -16.33 13.32
CA MET A 1 -9.20 -16.09 12.69
C MET A 1 -9.22 -14.64 12.24
N TRP A 2 -9.73 -14.34 11.04
CA TRP A 2 -9.88 -12.97 10.54
C TRP A 2 -11.36 -12.62 10.45
N TYR A 3 -11.69 -11.38 10.77
CA TYR A 3 -13.02 -10.81 10.55
C TYR A 3 -12.87 -9.65 9.58
N TYR A 4 -13.76 -9.59 8.59
CA TYR A 4 -13.81 -8.48 7.65
C TYR A 4 -15.08 -7.69 7.87
N GLU A 5 -14.92 -6.38 8.05
CA GLU A 5 -16.01 -5.42 8.02
C GLU A 5 -15.93 -4.63 6.71
N LYS A 6 -17.03 -4.52 5.96
CA LYS A 6 -17.08 -3.79 4.69
C LYS A 6 -17.10 -2.27 4.91
N LYS A 7 -16.04 -1.76 5.55
CA LYS A 7 -15.80 -0.35 5.84
C LYS A 7 -14.30 -0.10 5.78
N LEU A 8 -13.91 0.99 5.12
CA LEU A 8 -12.53 1.45 5.18
C LEU A 8 -12.23 1.98 6.58
N GLN A 9 -11.01 1.75 7.07
CA GLN A 9 -10.53 2.27 8.36
C GLN A 9 -10.62 3.81 8.40
N TYR A 10 -10.32 4.47 7.28
CA TYR A 10 -10.56 5.89 7.09
C TYR A 10 -11.22 6.18 5.73
N PRO A 11 -12.17 7.13 5.65
CA PRO A 11 -12.85 7.45 4.39
C PRO A 11 -11.90 7.97 3.30
N VAL A 12 -11.86 7.26 2.18
CA VAL A 12 -11.13 7.70 0.98
C VAL A 12 -12.03 8.54 0.07
N ARG A 13 -11.67 9.82 -0.10
CA ARG A 13 -12.35 10.79 -0.96
C ARG A 13 -11.45 11.18 -2.13
N VAL A 14 -11.93 10.97 -3.35
CA VAL A 14 -11.25 11.33 -4.60
C VAL A 14 -12.28 12.05 -5.47
N SER A 15 -11.97 13.27 -5.91
CA SER A 15 -12.86 14.12 -6.70
C SER A 15 -12.56 14.10 -8.21
N THR A 16 -11.33 13.73 -8.59
CA THR A 16 -10.86 13.86 -9.97
C THR A 16 -10.03 12.65 -10.37
N CYS A 17 -10.26 12.15 -11.59
CA CYS A 17 -9.41 11.14 -12.23
C CYS A 17 -7.98 11.68 -12.35
N ASN A 18 -7.00 10.95 -11.83
CA ASN A 18 -5.59 11.34 -11.86
C ASN A 18 -4.68 10.10 -11.87
N PRO A 19 -4.44 9.52 -13.06
CA PRO A 19 -3.60 8.34 -13.22
C PRO A 19 -2.14 8.54 -12.81
N GLN A 20 -1.62 9.78 -12.91
CA GLN A 20 -0.26 10.09 -12.47
C GLN A 20 -0.11 9.90 -10.96
N LEU A 21 -1.07 10.40 -10.18
CA LEU A 21 -1.09 10.20 -8.74
C LEU A 21 -1.27 8.72 -8.39
N ALA A 22 -2.15 8.02 -9.12
CA ALA A 22 -2.35 6.58 -8.94
C ALA A 22 -1.04 5.79 -9.11
N LYS A 23 -0.24 6.13 -10.14
CA LYS A 23 1.06 5.52 -10.37
C LYS A 23 2.00 5.67 -9.17
N TYR A 24 2.08 6.86 -8.56
CA TYR A 24 2.91 7.05 -7.37
C TYR A 24 2.40 6.27 -6.17
N LEU A 25 1.08 6.16 -5.99
CA LEU A 25 0.47 5.35 -4.94
C LEU A 25 0.75 3.85 -5.10
N MET A 26 1.06 3.37 -6.31
CA MET A 26 1.49 1.97 -6.51
C MET A 26 2.77 1.66 -5.70
N GLU A 27 3.62 2.65 -5.42
CA GLU A 27 4.78 2.45 -4.53
C GLU A 27 4.35 2.05 -3.12
N GLN A 28 3.30 2.67 -2.58
CA GLN A 28 2.74 2.31 -1.27
C GLN A 28 1.95 1.00 -1.33
N TYR A 29 1.45 0.61 -2.50
CA TYR A 29 0.68 -0.63 -2.68
C TYR A 29 1.58 -1.87 -2.78
N GLY A 30 2.54 -1.86 -3.71
CA GLY A 30 3.38 -3.00 -4.07
C GLY A 30 4.89 -2.76 -3.98
N GLY A 31 5.33 -1.62 -3.45
CA GLY A 31 6.74 -1.31 -3.21
C GLY A 31 7.35 -2.08 -2.05
N ALA A 32 8.68 -2.02 -1.95
CA ALA A 32 9.45 -2.75 -0.94
C ALA A 32 9.15 -2.28 0.50
N ASP A 33 8.84 -1.00 0.65
CA ASP A 33 8.47 -0.37 1.93
C ASP A 33 6.98 -0.01 2.01
N GLY A 34 6.16 -0.48 1.05
CA GLY A 34 4.72 -0.27 1.02
C GLY A 34 3.93 -1.15 1.99
N GLU A 35 2.62 -0.94 2.06
CA GLU A 35 1.74 -1.51 3.09
C GLU A 35 1.66 -3.04 3.02
N LEU A 36 1.71 -3.63 1.81
CA LEU A 36 1.73 -5.08 1.66
C LEU A 36 3.00 -5.67 2.31
N SER A 37 4.14 -5.01 2.09
CA SER A 37 5.41 -5.42 2.68
C SER A 37 5.39 -5.27 4.20
N ALA A 38 4.84 -4.16 4.72
CA ALA A 38 4.70 -3.93 6.14
C ALA A 38 3.79 -4.98 6.82
N ALA A 39 2.59 -5.20 6.29
CA ALA A 39 1.63 -6.18 6.80
C ALA A 39 2.24 -7.59 6.88
N LEU A 40 2.83 -8.07 5.76
CA LEU A 40 3.43 -9.39 5.70
C LEU A 40 4.65 -9.52 6.60
N ARG A 41 5.45 -8.45 6.74
CA ARG A 41 6.59 -8.42 7.66
C ARG A 41 6.12 -8.64 9.09
N TYR A 42 5.22 -7.81 9.61
CA TYR A 42 4.80 -7.92 11.02
C TYR A 42 4.10 -9.25 11.33
N LEU A 43 3.24 -9.73 10.43
CA LEU A 43 2.53 -11.00 10.61
C LEU A 43 3.45 -12.22 10.50
N ASN A 44 4.53 -12.14 9.74
CA ASN A 44 5.52 -13.20 9.66
C ASN A 44 6.46 -13.19 10.87
N GLN A 45 6.87 -12.01 11.34
CA GLN A 45 7.79 -11.83 12.46
C GLN A 45 7.23 -12.31 13.81
N ARG A 46 5.91 -12.27 14.00
CA ARG A 46 5.25 -12.66 15.26
C ARG A 46 5.55 -14.10 15.72
N TYR A 47 6.01 -14.98 14.83
CA TYR A 47 6.30 -16.38 15.17
C TYR A 47 7.70 -16.60 15.75
N THR A 48 8.60 -15.61 15.64
CA THR A 48 10.02 -15.74 16.03
C THR A 48 10.48 -14.64 16.98
N ILE A 49 9.58 -13.76 17.41
CA ILE A 49 9.85 -12.66 18.34
C ILE A 49 9.42 -13.06 19.77
N PRO A 50 9.96 -12.43 20.84
CA PRO A 50 9.50 -12.69 22.20
C PRO A 50 7.98 -12.52 22.40
N ASP A 51 7.38 -13.39 23.21
CA ASP A 51 5.93 -13.51 23.40
C ASP A 51 5.24 -12.18 23.81
N ASN A 52 5.96 -11.31 24.51
CA ASN A 52 5.43 -10.05 25.02
C ASN A 52 5.12 -9.00 23.93
N VAL A 53 5.58 -9.20 22.69
CA VAL A 53 5.30 -8.27 21.56
C VAL A 53 4.51 -8.89 20.42
N VAL A 54 4.18 -10.19 20.50
CA VAL A 54 3.42 -10.93 19.48
C VAL A 54 2.05 -10.30 19.23
N GLY A 55 1.37 -9.87 20.31
CA GLY A 55 0.10 -9.17 20.23
C GLY A 55 0.21 -7.87 19.43
N LEU A 56 1.18 -7.02 19.79
CA LEU A 56 1.43 -5.75 19.12
C LEU A 56 1.73 -5.92 17.62
N LEU A 57 2.58 -6.87 17.24
CA LEU A 57 2.86 -7.13 15.82
C LEU A 57 1.64 -7.66 15.06
N THR A 58 0.78 -8.43 15.75
CA THR A 58 -0.46 -8.92 15.15
C THR A 58 -1.45 -7.77 14.92
N ASP A 59 -1.55 -6.84 15.87
CA ASP A 59 -2.40 -5.66 15.75
C ASP A 59 -1.91 -4.75 14.61
N ILE A 60 -0.62 -4.39 14.59
CA ILE A 60 -0.03 -3.55 13.55
C ILE A 60 -0.16 -4.23 12.17
N GLY A 61 0.25 -5.49 12.04
CA GLY A 61 0.16 -6.21 10.77
C GLY A 61 -1.27 -6.37 10.24
N THR A 62 -2.27 -6.36 11.13
CA THR A 62 -3.69 -6.34 10.77
C THR A 62 -4.13 -4.95 10.31
N GLU A 63 -3.69 -3.90 10.98
CA GLU A 63 -3.93 -2.50 10.60
C GLU A 63 -3.32 -2.18 9.21
N GLU A 64 -2.12 -2.66 8.91
CA GLU A 64 -1.50 -2.42 7.60
C GLU A 64 -2.28 -3.03 6.43
N PHE A 65 -3.07 -4.08 6.65
CA PHE A 65 -3.98 -4.58 5.62
C PHE A 65 -5.18 -3.64 5.38
N ALA A 66 -5.61 -2.89 6.39
CA ALA A 66 -6.62 -1.86 6.23
C ALA A 66 -6.05 -0.64 5.48
N HIS A 67 -4.79 -0.26 5.74
CA HIS A 67 -4.07 0.73 4.94
C HIS A 67 -3.93 0.28 3.48
N LEU A 68 -3.57 -0.99 3.25
CA LEU A 68 -3.48 -1.55 1.90
C LEU A 68 -4.82 -1.47 1.15
N GLU A 69 -5.95 -1.75 1.82
CA GLU A 69 -7.30 -1.59 1.23
C GLU A 69 -7.61 -0.12 0.90
N MET A 70 -7.19 0.82 1.75
CA MET A 70 -7.34 2.25 1.49
C MET A 70 -6.50 2.70 0.28
N ILE A 71 -5.23 2.28 0.18
CA ILE A 71 -4.37 2.56 -0.99
C ILE A 71 -5.00 1.98 -2.26
N ALA A 72 -5.44 0.72 -2.23
CA ALA A 72 -6.12 0.07 -3.34
C ALA A 72 -7.35 0.86 -3.79
N THR A 73 -8.15 1.31 -2.82
CA THR A 73 -9.35 2.13 -3.09
C THR A 73 -8.98 3.47 -3.71
N MET A 74 -7.90 4.12 -3.27
CA MET A 74 -7.42 5.37 -3.87
C MET A 74 -6.98 5.16 -5.32
N ILE A 75 -6.12 4.17 -5.57
CA ILE A 75 -5.65 3.83 -6.93
C ILE A 75 -6.85 3.58 -7.84
N TYR A 76 -7.78 2.71 -7.42
CA TYR A 76 -8.99 2.42 -8.16
C TYR A 76 -9.81 3.68 -8.49
N LYS A 77 -10.08 4.53 -7.49
CA LYS A 77 -10.88 5.75 -7.70
C LYS A 77 -10.17 6.77 -8.61
N LEU A 78 -8.84 6.81 -8.59
CA LEU A 78 -8.04 7.71 -9.41
C LEU A 78 -7.91 7.24 -10.86
N THR A 79 -8.11 5.94 -11.15
CA THR A 79 -7.96 5.37 -12.50
C THR A 79 -9.25 4.86 -13.14
N LYS A 80 -10.33 4.62 -12.39
CA LYS A 80 -11.57 4.01 -12.91
C LYS A 80 -12.22 4.72 -14.10
N ASP A 81 -11.99 6.03 -14.24
CA ASP A 81 -12.55 6.85 -15.32
C ASP A 81 -11.48 7.25 -16.36
N ALA A 82 -10.26 6.69 -16.27
CA ALA A 82 -9.15 7.01 -17.15
C ALA A 82 -9.28 6.30 -18.50
N THR A 83 -8.99 7.01 -19.59
CA THR A 83 -8.89 6.37 -20.91
C THR A 83 -7.53 5.68 -21.07
N PRO A 84 -7.38 4.71 -21.99
CA PRO A 84 -6.10 4.09 -22.29
C PRO A 84 -5.01 5.13 -22.64
N ASP A 85 -5.34 6.18 -23.39
CA ASP A 85 -4.40 7.26 -23.72
C ASP A 85 -3.94 8.05 -22.49
N GLN A 86 -4.82 8.28 -21.51
CA GLN A 86 -4.45 8.93 -20.25
C GLN A 86 -3.55 8.03 -19.38
N LEU A 87 -3.80 6.72 -19.38
CA LEU A 87 -2.95 5.73 -18.71
C LEU A 87 -1.56 5.67 -19.37
N GLU A 88 -1.49 5.65 -20.70
CA GLU A 88 -0.24 5.71 -21.46
C GLU A 88 0.56 6.98 -21.11
N GLN A 89 -0.08 8.15 -21.12
CA GLN A 89 0.56 9.43 -20.78
C GLN A 89 1.08 9.48 -19.34
N ALA A 90 0.40 8.81 -18.41
CA ALA A 90 0.87 8.68 -17.03
C ALA A 90 1.99 7.63 -16.86
N GLY A 91 2.34 6.91 -17.94
CA GLY A 91 3.29 5.80 -17.92
C GLY A 91 2.76 4.57 -17.19
N LEU A 92 1.46 4.32 -17.30
CA LEU A 92 0.74 3.11 -16.88
C LEU A 92 0.27 2.27 -18.08
N GLY A 93 0.62 2.63 -19.31
CA GLY A 93 0.22 1.88 -20.51
C GLY A 93 0.67 0.43 -20.53
N ALA A 94 1.92 0.17 -20.12
CA ALA A 94 2.43 -1.20 -19.97
C ALA A 94 1.61 -2.00 -18.93
N HIS A 95 1.26 -1.38 -17.81
CA HIS A 95 0.38 -1.99 -16.81
C HIS A 95 -0.99 -2.31 -17.41
N PHE A 96 -1.61 -1.35 -18.10
CA PHE A 96 -2.90 -1.53 -18.77
C PHE A 96 -2.87 -2.65 -19.82
N SER A 97 -1.79 -2.78 -20.58
CA SER A 97 -1.67 -3.83 -21.60
C SER A 97 -1.67 -5.25 -21.02
N VAL A 98 -1.22 -5.42 -19.77
CA VAL A 98 -1.10 -6.72 -19.11
C VAL A 98 -2.28 -7.00 -18.18
N HIS A 99 -2.75 -5.96 -17.48
CA HIS A 99 -3.72 -6.08 -16.38
C HIS A 99 -5.04 -5.36 -16.66
N ASP A 100 -5.21 -4.72 -17.82
CA ASP A 100 -6.32 -3.80 -18.11
C ASP A 100 -6.43 -2.77 -16.96
N SER A 101 -7.61 -2.59 -16.39
CA SER A 101 -7.86 -1.65 -15.30
C SER A 101 -7.74 -2.31 -13.91
N ALA A 102 -7.31 -3.57 -13.84
CA ALA A 102 -7.21 -4.31 -12.58
C ALA A 102 -5.98 -3.89 -11.77
N LEU A 103 -6.14 -3.81 -10.46
CA LEU A 103 -5.00 -3.57 -9.58
C LEU A 103 -4.05 -4.77 -9.59
N PHE A 104 -2.77 -4.46 -9.55
CA PHE A 104 -1.71 -5.45 -9.45
C PHE A 104 -0.68 -4.98 -8.42
N TYR A 105 -0.15 -5.91 -7.63
CA TYR A 105 0.88 -5.62 -6.64
C TYR A 105 2.21 -5.38 -7.36
N GLN A 106 2.43 -4.15 -7.78
CA GLN A 106 3.68 -3.65 -8.35
C GLN A 106 3.99 -2.28 -7.76
N ASN A 107 5.25 -1.88 -7.82
CA ASN A 107 5.69 -0.56 -7.42
C ASN A 107 5.43 0.49 -8.53
N ALA A 108 5.78 1.77 -8.30
CA ALA A 108 5.55 2.84 -9.27
C ALA A 108 6.38 2.68 -10.57
N GLY A 109 7.46 1.89 -10.50
CA GLY A 109 8.29 1.51 -11.65
C GLY A 109 7.77 0.29 -12.43
N GLY A 110 6.65 -0.30 -12.01
CA GLY A 110 6.07 -1.48 -12.66
C GLY A 110 6.75 -2.80 -12.29
N SER A 111 7.66 -2.81 -11.30
CA SER A 111 8.25 -4.06 -10.80
C SER A 111 7.25 -4.77 -9.89
N PRO A 112 6.92 -6.05 -10.14
CA PRO A 112 6.04 -6.81 -9.27
C PRO A 112 6.57 -6.87 -7.84
N TRP A 113 5.65 -6.86 -6.88
CA TRP A 113 5.98 -7.14 -5.49
C TRP A 113 6.61 -8.53 -5.39
N THR A 114 7.63 -8.65 -4.54
CA THR A 114 8.40 -9.89 -4.39
C THR A 114 8.71 -10.17 -2.94
N ALA A 115 8.71 -11.45 -2.58
CA ALA A 115 9.06 -11.92 -1.25
C ALA A 115 10.47 -11.48 -0.80
N THR A 116 11.36 -11.10 -1.74
CA THR A 116 12.69 -10.56 -1.42
C THR A 116 12.65 -9.23 -0.65
N TYR A 117 11.51 -8.53 -0.63
CA TYR A 117 11.29 -7.33 0.18
C TYR A 117 11.12 -7.65 1.68
N ILE A 118 10.85 -8.91 2.01
CA ILE A 118 10.64 -9.36 3.39
C ILE A 118 11.93 -9.97 3.93
N GLN A 119 12.46 -9.36 5.00
CA GLN A 119 13.52 -9.95 5.79
C GLN A 119 12.92 -10.78 6.93
N ALA A 120 13.33 -12.04 7.03
CA ALA A 120 12.97 -12.93 8.13
C ALA A 120 14.25 -13.53 8.72
N LYS A 121 14.59 -13.13 9.95
CA LYS A 121 15.75 -13.59 10.71
C LYS A 121 15.28 -13.95 12.12
N GLY A 122 15.96 -14.89 12.77
CA GLY A 122 15.62 -15.32 14.13
C GLY A 122 16.04 -14.33 15.23
N ASP A 123 16.75 -13.26 14.89
CA ASP A 123 17.17 -12.23 15.84
C ASP A 123 16.13 -11.10 15.90
N PRO A 124 15.40 -10.94 17.02
CA PRO A 124 14.32 -9.98 17.16
C PRO A 124 14.78 -8.51 17.09
N ILE A 125 16.05 -8.20 17.38
CA ILE A 125 16.57 -6.82 17.34
C ILE A 125 16.77 -6.36 15.89
N VAL A 126 17.07 -7.29 14.98
CA VAL A 126 17.28 -7.01 13.55
C VAL A 126 15.94 -6.82 12.80
N LEU A 127 14.82 -7.18 13.41
CA LEU A 127 13.51 -7.26 12.76
C LEU A 127 12.66 -5.99 12.87
N VAL A 128 12.93 -5.13 13.85
CA VAL A 128 12.06 -3.99 14.18
C VAL A 128 12.46 -2.77 13.34
N ASN A 129 12.05 -2.76 12.08
CA ASN A 129 12.10 -1.55 11.25
C ASN A 129 10.78 -0.78 11.44
N ILE A 130 10.64 -0.08 12.58
CA ILE A 130 9.53 0.86 12.88
C ILE A 130 9.45 1.99 11.84
N ILE A 131 10.50 2.16 11.05
CA ILE A 131 10.62 3.19 10.01
C ILE A 131 9.54 3.05 8.92
N SER A 132 9.07 1.84 8.59
CA SER A 132 8.01 1.64 7.57
C SER A 132 6.71 2.39 7.94
N VAL A 133 6.24 2.25 9.18
CA VAL A 133 4.99 2.88 9.66
C VAL A 133 5.08 4.40 9.60
N LEU A 134 6.23 4.96 10.00
CA LEU A 134 6.46 6.42 9.98
C LEU A 134 6.56 6.98 8.55
N ILE A 135 7.11 6.21 7.61
CA ILE A 135 7.18 6.58 6.19
C ILE A 135 5.79 6.53 5.56
N SER A 136 5.01 5.47 5.80
CA SER A 136 3.63 5.35 5.31
C SER A 136 2.75 6.49 5.82
N LEU A 137 2.81 6.83 7.12
CA LEU A 137 2.07 7.96 7.72
C LEU A 137 2.52 9.33 7.17
N ALA A 138 3.82 9.56 7.00
CA ALA A 138 4.34 10.81 6.46
C ALA A 138 3.91 11.02 4.99
N LEU A 139 3.95 9.95 4.18
CA LEU A 139 3.49 9.95 2.80
C LEU A 139 1.97 10.08 2.72
N PHE A 140 1.20 9.37 3.55
CA PHE A 140 -0.26 9.52 3.61
C PHE A 140 -0.67 10.95 3.93
N SER A 141 -0.01 11.60 4.90
CA SER A 141 -0.30 13.00 5.23
C SER A 141 -0.02 13.92 4.04
N SER A 142 1.12 13.74 3.36
CA SER A 142 1.48 14.60 2.23
C SER A 142 0.61 14.34 1.00
N LEU A 143 0.15 13.11 0.78
CA LEU A 143 -0.76 12.71 -0.30
C LEU A 143 -2.21 13.17 -0.07
N LEU A 144 -2.69 13.17 1.18
CA LEU A 144 -4.01 13.73 1.56
C LEU A 144 -4.10 15.25 1.28
N PHE A 145 -2.97 15.96 1.23
CA PHE A 145 -2.92 17.41 0.95
C PHE A 145 -2.65 17.78 -0.51
N ILE A 146 -2.50 16.84 -1.46
CA ILE A 146 -2.22 17.16 -2.89
C ILE A 146 -3.49 17.56 -3.66
N ASN A 147 -4.58 17.95 -3.00
CA ASN A 147 -5.65 18.68 -3.70
C ASN A 147 -6.39 19.69 -2.82
N PRO A 148 -5.92 20.95 -2.72
CA PRO A 148 -6.64 22.04 -2.06
C PRO A 148 -7.71 22.65 -2.99
N SER A 149 -8.49 21.81 -3.69
CA SER A 149 -9.66 22.26 -4.46
C SER A 149 -10.97 21.77 -3.86
N SER A 150 -11.18 22.12 -2.59
CA SER A 150 -12.52 22.35 -2.07
C SER A 150 -12.48 23.61 -1.22
N THR A 151 -13.00 24.69 -1.78
CA THR A 151 -13.68 25.74 -1.01
C THR A 151 -14.66 25.13 -0.01
#